data_AF-A0A6P2KM02-F1
#
_entry.id   AF-A0A6P2KM02-F1
#
_cell.length_a   1.000
_cell.length_b   1.000
_cell.length_c   1.000
_cell.angle_alpha   90.00
_cell.angle_beta   90.00
_cell.angle_gamma   90.00
#
_symmetry.space_group_name_H-M   'P 1'
#
loop_
_entity.id
_entity.type
_entity.pdbx_description
1 polymer ?
#
loop_
_entity_poly.entity_id
_entity_poly.type
_entity_poly.pdbx_seq_one_letter_code
_entity_poly.pdbx_strand_id
1 'polypeptide(L)'
;MIGKYAWLSVVSLLVAACGDRSVQADTASNVQSAAASAPHAVAASEKIPAPVPPRPGRVLEGIYQRDAHGEDTMEIANGSQASYWYGHAFDLNGNHYFTGFAYDTPNKYAEQEKTAAPAPDARVTLTEATFEWTTDGGVAGWNMVESERSIGEFGGYEKADTIDDKEPAVSTTTPDGQIVLAVPTWYLASGTRIKSFSLFVYQRTNASSNPDDTDWTYAGNVSRGNDNGAACDADGTGNHVPCVTGSSTLTFVSTDRRDWPRVRVAMKGTGIDHAGQKKTYGAADVVEYRFNPKTKVYEAAKT
;
A
#
# COMPACT_ATOMS: atom_id res chain seq x y z
N MET A 1 48.59 -35.64 15.92
CA MET A 1 48.81 -35.61 17.39
C MET A 1 47.65 -34.78 17.95
N ILE A 2 46.76 -35.33 18.79
CA ILE A 2 46.90 -35.57 20.25
C ILE A 2 47.02 -34.23 21.00
N GLY A 3 46.15 -33.86 21.96
CA GLY A 3 44.92 -34.49 22.48
C GLY A 3 43.91 -33.43 23.00
N LYS A 4 42.69 -33.67 23.51
CA LYS A 4 41.92 -34.82 24.06
C LYS A 4 41.75 -34.77 25.61
N TYR A 5 40.49 -34.93 26.08
CA TYR A 5 39.98 -35.02 27.47
C TYR A 5 39.83 -33.68 28.25
N ALA A 6 38.94 -33.53 29.25
CA ALA A 6 38.14 -34.53 29.98
C ALA A 6 36.69 -34.08 30.36
N TRP A 7 35.85 -35.05 30.75
CA TRP A 7 34.53 -34.89 31.41
C TRP A 7 34.66 -34.81 32.95
N LEU A 8 33.61 -34.35 33.67
CA LEU A 8 33.10 -35.04 34.88
C LEU A 8 31.73 -34.53 35.40
N SER A 9 31.18 -35.22 36.42
CA SER A 9 29.81 -35.14 36.97
C SER A 9 29.84 -35.60 38.46
N VAL A 10 28.80 -35.57 39.31
CA VAL A 10 27.33 -35.41 39.11
C VAL A 10 26.78 -34.17 39.86
N VAL A 11 25.83 -34.10 40.81
CA VAL A 11 24.98 -35.04 41.59
C VAL A 11 23.63 -34.35 41.91
N SER A 12 22.54 -35.12 42.04
CA SER A 12 21.19 -34.64 42.44
C SER A 12 20.99 -34.59 43.96
N LEU A 13 19.91 -33.93 44.42
CA LEU A 13 19.38 -34.08 45.78
C LEU A 13 17.85 -34.11 45.77
N LEU A 14 17.26 -35.00 46.58
CA LEU A 14 15.82 -35.29 46.68
C LEU A 14 15.25 -34.75 48.00
N VAL A 15 13.96 -34.41 48.01
CA VAL A 15 13.13 -34.33 49.22
C VAL A 15 11.77 -34.96 48.91
N ALA A 16 11.26 -35.81 49.80
CA ALA A 16 9.96 -36.48 49.65
C ALA A 16 9.34 -36.81 51.02
N ALA A 17 8.04 -36.51 51.19
CA ALA A 17 7.12 -36.98 52.25
C ALA A 17 5.75 -36.28 52.06
N CYS A 18 4.59 -36.82 52.48
CA CYS A 18 4.19 -38.20 52.76
C CYS A 18 2.65 -38.30 52.83
N GLY A 19 2.11 -39.48 52.50
CA GLY A 19 0.84 -40.00 53.05
C GLY A 19 -0.47 -39.50 52.42
N ASP A 20 -1.57 -40.25 52.55
CA ASP A 20 -1.64 -41.70 52.78
C ASP A 20 -2.97 -42.28 52.23
N ARG A 21 -3.07 -43.61 52.08
CA ARG A 21 -4.18 -44.26 51.34
C ARG A 21 -4.91 -45.29 52.19
N SER A 22 -6.21 -45.10 52.39
CA SER A 22 -7.11 -46.09 53.01
C SER A 22 -8.25 -46.47 52.05
N VAL A 23 -8.79 -47.69 52.20
CA VAL A 23 -9.84 -48.26 51.35
C VAL A 23 -10.78 -49.10 52.22
N GLN A 24 -12.08 -48.81 52.21
CA GLN A 24 -13.11 -49.78 52.59
C GLN A 24 -14.47 -49.40 51.97
N ALA A 25 -15.25 -50.42 51.59
CA ALA A 25 -16.68 -50.31 51.28
C ALA A 25 -17.50 -50.31 52.61
N ASP A 26 -18.78 -50.00 52.69
CA ASP A 26 -19.86 -50.41 51.77
C ASP A 26 -21.19 -49.63 52.01
N THR A 27 -22.27 -50.01 51.31
CA THR A 27 -23.69 -49.70 51.58
C THR A 27 -24.23 -48.27 51.42
N ALA A 28 -24.72 -48.00 50.20
CA ALA A 28 -26.05 -47.47 49.87
C ALA A 28 -26.72 -46.35 50.72
N SER A 29 -26.98 -45.21 50.06
CA SER A 29 -28.36 -44.72 49.83
C SER A 29 -28.43 -43.73 48.66
N ASN A 30 -29.54 -43.74 47.92
CA ASN A 30 -29.77 -42.92 46.73
C ASN A 30 -30.56 -41.64 47.07
N VAL A 31 -29.97 -40.47 46.89
CA VAL A 31 -30.68 -39.19 46.77
C VAL A 31 -30.03 -38.38 45.64
N GLN A 32 -30.80 -38.04 44.61
CA GLN A 32 -30.34 -37.18 43.52
C GLN A 32 -30.20 -35.73 43.99
N SER A 33 -29.09 -35.09 43.62
CA SER A 33 -28.98 -33.63 43.57
C SER A 33 -28.52 -33.24 42.17
N ALA A 34 -29.35 -32.48 41.46
CA ALA A 34 -29.11 -32.13 40.06
C ALA A 34 -28.15 -30.94 39.94
N ALA A 35 -26.85 -31.22 39.88
CA ALA A 35 -25.85 -30.22 39.55
C ALA A 35 -26.00 -29.79 38.08
N ALA A 36 -26.44 -28.56 37.83
CA ALA A 36 -26.61 -28.03 36.49
C ALA A 36 -25.26 -27.94 35.75
N SER A 37 -25.17 -28.56 34.57
CA SER A 37 -23.97 -28.49 33.73
C SER A 37 -23.81 -27.08 33.17
N ALA A 38 -22.81 -26.34 33.67
CA ALA A 38 -22.46 -25.05 33.09
C ALA A 38 -22.01 -25.24 31.62
N PRO A 39 -22.52 -24.43 30.67
CA PRO A 39 -22.09 -24.52 29.28
C PRO A 39 -20.59 -24.22 29.20
N HIS A 40 -19.86 -25.05 28.45
CA HIS A 40 -18.43 -24.82 28.25
C HIS A 40 -18.25 -23.49 27.54
N ALA A 41 -17.54 -22.55 28.18
CA ALA A 41 -17.17 -21.29 27.56
C ALA A 41 -16.28 -21.61 26.35
N VAL A 42 -16.80 -21.39 25.15
CA VAL A 42 -15.99 -21.48 23.92
C VAL A 42 -14.89 -20.44 24.06
N ALA A 43 -13.62 -20.90 24.08
CA ALA A 43 -12.49 -20.00 24.17
C ALA A 43 -12.58 -19.01 22.99
N ALA A 44 -12.67 -17.71 23.30
CA ALA A 44 -12.65 -16.69 22.28
C ALA A 44 -11.30 -16.80 21.55
N SER A 45 -11.34 -17.11 20.24
CA SER A 45 -10.13 -17.29 19.45
C SER A 45 -9.29 -16.02 19.54
N GLU A 46 -8.09 -16.13 20.11
CA GLU A 46 -7.23 -14.97 20.36
C GLU A 46 -6.86 -14.37 19.00
N LYS A 47 -7.32 -13.13 18.76
CA LYS A 47 -7.15 -12.47 17.48
C LYS A 47 -5.68 -12.10 17.32
N ILE A 48 -4.94 -12.93 16.59
CA ILE A 48 -3.56 -12.67 16.20
C ILE A 48 -3.48 -11.23 15.66
N PRO A 49 -2.64 -10.35 16.25
CA PRO A 49 -2.52 -8.98 15.79
C PRO A 49 -1.96 -8.96 14.36
N ALA A 50 -2.52 -8.08 13.53
CA ALA A 50 -2.05 -7.92 12.15
C ALA A 50 -0.56 -7.49 12.14
N PRO A 51 0.25 -7.99 11.20
CA PRO A 51 1.66 -7.60 11.07
C PRO A 51 1.84 -6.08 10.99
N VAL A 52 2.73 -5.53 11.83
CA VAL A 52 3.11 -4.11 11.78
C VAL A 52 3.97 -3.88 10.54
N PRO A 53 3.61 -2.96 9.62
CA PRO A 53 4.37 -2.75 8.38
C PRO A 53 5.85 -2.37 8.58
N PRO A 54 6.73 -2.66 7.59
CA PRO A 54 8.08 -2.11 7.53
C PRO A 54 8.11 -0.57 7.67
N ARG A 55 9.09 -0.06 8.44
CA ARG A 55 9.36 1.40 8.53
C ARG A 55 9.84 1.96 7.17
N PRO A 56 9.60 3.24 6.86
CA PRO A 56 10.07 3.91 5.63
C PRO A 56 11.53 3.61 5.27
N GLY A 57 12.47 3.85 6.19
CA GLY A 57 13.89 3.56 5.93
C GLY A 57 14.20 2.09 5.64
N ARG A 58 13.38 1.13 6.10
CA ARG A 58 13.55 -0.30 5.75
C ARG A 58 13.12 -0.60 4.31
N VAL A 59 12.14 0.13 3.80
CA VAL A 59 11.77 0.09 2.39
C VAL A 59 12.94 0.62 1.56
N LEU A 60 13.49 1.78 1.92
CA LEU A 60 14.68 2.34 1.25
C LEU A 60 15.91 1.41 1.35
N GLU A 61 16.18 0.83 2.52
CA GLU A 61 17.26 -0.15 2.72
C GLU A 61 17.14 -1.35 1.77
N GLY A 62 15.92 -1.80 1.48
CA GLY A 62 15.62 -2.83 0.47
C GLY A 62 15.92 -2.37 -0.95
N ILE A 63 15.38 -1.21 -1.35
CA ILE A 63 15.46 -0.67 -2.72
C ILE A 63 16.91 -0.28 -3.09
N TYR A 64 17.63 0.40 -2.20
CA TYR A 64 18.94 1.00 -2.51
C TYR A 64 20.12 0.18 -1.99
N GLN A 65 19.86 -0.92 -1.27
CA GLN A 65 20.86 -1.82 -0.66
C GLN A 65 21.92 -1.07 0.16
N ARG A 66 21.48 0.01 0.82
CA ARG A 66 22.28 0.95 1.61
C ARG A 66 21.52 1.31 2.88
N ASP A 67 22.26 1.55 3.96
CA ASP A 67 21.67 1.99 5.22
C ASP A 67 21.00 3.37 5.07
N ALA A 68 19.74 3.46 5.45
CA ALA A 68 18.95 4.71 5.51
C ALA A 68 18.92 5.31 6.93
N HIS A 69 19.62 4.69 7.89
CA HIS A 69 19.76 5.09 9.30
C HIS A 69 18.46 5.23 10.12
N GLY A 70 17.31 4.91 9.52
CA GLY A 70 15.98 5.10 10.12
C GLY A 70 15.05 5.92 9.24
N GLU A 71 15.61 6.86 8.47
CA GLU A 71 14.95 7.99 7.82
C GLU A 71 13.99 7.59 6.69
N ASP A 72 13.09 8.51 6.32
CA ASP A 72 12.20 8.37 5.16
C ASP A 72 12.81 8.87 3.84
N THR A 73 14.01 9.47 3.88
CA THR A 73 14.68 10.09 2.74
C THR A 73 16.21 9.88 2.82
N MET A 74 16.87 9.60 1.68
CA MET A 74 18.33 9.40 1.61
C MET A 74 18.95 9.88 0.28
N GLU A 75 20.21 10.34 0.29
CA GLU A 75 20.97 10.60 -0.96
C GLU A 75 21.41 9.28 -1.60
N ILE A 76 21.08 9.06 -2.88
CA ILE A 76 21.38 7.82 -3.60
C ILE A 76 22.62 7.91 -4.49
N ALA A 77 22.73 8.94 -5.33
CA ALA A 77 23.88 9.21 -6.21
C ALA A 77 23.78 10.61 -6.82
N ASN A 78 24.90 11.29 -7.06
CA ASN A 78 24.96 12.55 -7.83
C ASN A 78 23.94 13.61 -7.38
N GLY A 79 23.71 13.79 -6.07
CA GLY A 79 22.71 14.72 -5.53
C GLY A 79 21.24 14.35 -5.77
N SER A 80 20.95 13.20 -6.40
CA SER A 80 19.63 12.57 -6.38
C SER A 80 19.30 12.06 -4.98
N GLN A 81 18.05 12.22 -4.59
CA GLN A 81 17.49 11.73 -3.33
C GLN A 81 16.37 10.73 -3.62
N ALA A 82 16.32 9.68 -2.81
CA ALA A 82 15.17 8.80 -2.71
C ALA A 82 14.34 9.18 -1.48
N SER A 83 13.02 9.29 -1.64
CA SER A 83 12.09 9.51 -0.53
C SER A 83 10.96 8.48 -0.56
N TYR A 84 10.65 7.90 0.60
CA TYR A 84 9.46 7.07 0.80
C TYR A 84 8.18 7.90 0.57
N TRP A 85 7.15 7.27 0.00
CA TRP A 85 5.93 7.93 -0.42
C TRP A 85 4.67 7.26 0.10
N TYR A 86 4.47 5.96 -0.17
CA TYR A 86 3.24 5.25 0.18
C TYR A 86 3.52 3.80 0.60
N GLY A 87 2.60 3.20 1.36
CA GLY A 87 2.68 1.81 1.79
C GLY A 87 1.35 1.10 1.67
N HIS A 88 1.32 -0.05 0.99
CA HIS A 88 0.12 -0.87 0.80
C HIS A 88 0.29 -2.26 1.39
N ALA A 89 -0.47 -2.58 2.43
CA ALA A 89 -0.63 -3.96 2.92
C ALA A 89 -1.79 -4.64 2.20
N PHE A 90 -1.61 -5.89 1.77
CA PHE A 90 -2.61 -6.66 1.04
C PHE A 90 -2.48 -8.16 1.28
N ASP A 91 -3.57 -8.91 1.08
CA ASP A 91 -3.59 -10.37 1.15
C ASP A 91 -3.63 -10.95 -0.27
N LEU A 92 -2.79 -11.95 -0.54
CA LEU A 92 -2.76 -12.66 -1.83
C LEU A 92 -2.50 -14.15 -1.60
N ASN A 93 -3.36 -15.01 -2.17
CA ASN A 93 -3.29 -16.48 -2.08
C ASN A 93 -3.23 -17.07 -0.64
N GLY A 94 -3.57 -16.27 0.39
CA GLY A 94 -3.52 -16.66 1.80
C GLY A 94 -2.29 -16.13 2.56
N ASN A 95 -1.34 -15.50 1.87
CA ASN A 95 -0.17 -14.88 2.47
C ASN A 95 -0.38 -13.36 2.60
N HIS A 96 0.21 -12.75 3.63
CA HIS A 96 0.15 -11.30 3.85
C HIS A 96 1.37 -10.62 3.20
N TYR A 97 1.12 -9.56 2.44
CA TYR A 97 2.14 -8.78 1.76
C TYR A 97 2.11 -7.30 2.19
N PHE A 98 3.24 -6.63 2.04
CA PHE A 98 3.35 -5.19 2.11
C PHE A 98 4.28 -4.68 1.01
N THR A 99 3.82 -3.72 0.21
CA THR A 99 4.66 -2.96 -0.71
C THR A 99 4.88 -1.56 -0.17
N GLY A 100 6.14 -1.16 -0.04
CA GLY A 100 6.53 0.22 0.19
C GLY A 100 6.97 0.87 -1.12
N PHE A 101 6.34 1.97 -1.49
CA PHE A 101 6.66 2.79 -2.65
C PHE A 101 7.49 4.00 -2.23
N ALA A 102 8.53 4.29 -3.01
CA ALA A 102 9.39 5.47 -2.88
C ALA A 102 9.54 6.15 -4.24
N TYR A 103 10.29 7.25 -4.31
CA TYR A 103 10.65 7.88 -5.57
C TYR A 103 12.07 8.45 -5.57
N ASP A 104 12.74 8.36 -6.73
CA ASP A 104 14.05 8.95 -7.01
C ASP A 104 13.86 10.31 -7.73
N THR A 105 14.55 11.36 -7.26
CA THR A 105 14.71 12.60 -8.04
C THR A 105 15.77 12.43 -9.14
N PRO A 106 15.76 13.22 -10.23
CA PRO A 106 16.79 13.14 -11.27
C PRO A 106 18.21 13.38 -10.76
N ASN A 107 19.19 12.66 -11.32
CA ASN A 107 20.62 12.88 -11.07
C ASN A 107 21.04 14.31 -11.45
N LYS A 108 21.94 14.92 -10.67
CA LYS A 108 22.45 16.28 -10.86
C LYS A 108 23.95 16.25 -11.12
N TYR A 109 24.33 16.22 -12.40
CA TYR A 109 25.72 16.08 -12.85
C TYR A 109 26.47 17.41 -12.90
N ALA A 110 25.78 18.53 -13.11
CA ALA A 110 26.37 19.86 -13.07
C ALA A 110 25.96 20.63 -11.80
N GLU A 111 26.84 21.48 -11.26
CA GLU A 111 26.54 22.29 -10.06
C GLU A 111 25.36 23.25 -10.27
N GLN A 112 25.14 23.70 -11.52
CA GLN A 112 23.98 24.49 -11.90
C GLN A 112 22.67 23.71 -11.73
N GLU A 113 22.64 22.41 -12.02
CA GLU A 113 21.44 21.56 -11.92
C GLU A 113 20.99 21.33 -10.48
N LYS A 114 21.94 21.39 -9.53
CA LYS A 114 21.69 21.29 -8.08
C LYS A 114 21.03 22.54 -7.47
N THR A 115 21.03 23.66 -8.21
CA THR A 115 20.52 24.96 -7.73
C THR A 115 19.48 25.59 -8.65
N ALA A 116 19.30 25.06 -9.86
CA ALA A 116 18.21 25.42 -10.75
C ALA A 116 16.85 25.00 -10.16
N ALA A 117 15.81 25.81 -10.44
CA ALA A 117 14.43 25.41 -10.16
C ALA A 117 14.04 24.28 -11.15
N PRO A 118 13.46 23.15 -10.68
CA PRO A 118 12.95 22.09 -11.54
C PRO A 118 11.94 22.58 -12.57
N ALA A 119 11.96 21.98 -13.77
CA ALA A 119 10.96 22.25 -14.79
C ALA A 119 9.57 21.73 -14.36
N PRO A 120 8.45 22.35 -14.79
CA PRO A 120 7.10 21.93 -14.40
C PRO A 120 6.78 20.46 -14.71
N ASP A 121 7.33 19.97 -15.82
CA ASP A 121 7.19 18.63 -16.37
C ASP A 121 8.31 17.66 -15.94
N ALA A 122 9.31 18.11 -15.18
CA ALA A 122 10.33 17.23 -14.62
C ALA A 122 9.71 16.33 -13.54
N ARG A 123 9.74 15.01 -13.76
CA ARG A 123 9.12 13.99 -12.91
C ARG A 123 10.09 13.40 -11.89
N VAL A 124 9.55 12.52 -11.05
CA VAL A 124 10.31 11.58 -10.24
C VAL A 124 10.03 10.15 -10.70
N THR A 125 11.05 9.28 -10.60
CA THR A 125 10.92 7.85 -10.91
C THR A 125 10.36 7.13 -9.70
N LEU A 126 9.27 6.38 -9.84
CA LEU A 126 8.71 5.54 -8.78
C LEU A 126 9.53 4.26 -8.61
N THR A 127 9.81 3.89 -7.36
CA THR A 127 10.53 2.68 -6.95
C THR A 127 9.71 1.93 -5.89
N GLU A 128 9.95 0.62 -5.71
CA GLU A 128 9.28 -0.13 -4.63
C GLU A 128 10.11 -1.27 -4.06
N ALA A 129 9.77 -1.68 -2.84
CA ALA A 129 10.15 -2.98 -2.29
C ALA A 129 8.92 -3.68 -1.70
N THR A 130 8.74 -4.94 -2.09
CA THR A 130 7.63 -5.78 -1.65
C THR A 130 8.12 -6.86 -0.70
N PHE A 131 7.39 -7.01 0.40
CA PHE A 131 7.70 -7.90 1.51
C PHE A 131 6.54 -8.88 1.74
N GLU A 132 6.88 -10.12 2.07
CA GLU A 132 5.93 -11.16 2.51
C GLU A 132 6.11 -11.42 4.00
N TRP A 133 5.02 -11.52 4.75
CA TRP A 133 5.07 -11.92 6.17
C TRP A 133 5.12 -13.44 6.27
N THR A 134 6.29 -13.97 6.57
CA THR A 134 6.53 -15.40 6.72
C THR A 134 6.96 -15.74 8.15
N THR A 135 7.04 -17.03 8.46
CA THR A 135 7.63 -17.52 9.72
C THR A 135 8.72 -18.52 9.38
N ASP A 136 9.98 -18.11 9.55
CA ASP A 136 11.15 -18.96 9.31
C ASP A 136 11.88 -19.22 10.64
N GLY A 137 12.36 -20.45 10.84
CA GLY A 137 12.96 -20.90 12.11
C GLY A 137 12.04 -20.79 13.35
N GLY A 138 10.75 -20.50 13.17
CA GLY A 138 9.82 -20.16 14.26
C GLY A 138 9.76 -18.67 14.62
N VAL A 139 10.47 -17.81 13.89
CA VAL A 139 10.42 -16.34 14.02
C VAL A 139 9.56 -15.76 12.90
N ALA A 140 8.48 -15.06 13.27
CA ALA A 140 7.61 -14.38 12.32
C ALA A 140 8.17 -13.01 11.93
N GLY A 141 8.17 -12.68 10.64
CA GLY A 141 8.71 -11.42 10.14
C GLY A 141 8.47 -11.16 8.66
N TRP A 142 8.53 -9.88 8.29
CA TRP A 142 8.55 -9.44 6.90
C TRP A 142 9.90 -9.79 6.24
N ASN A 143 9.87 -10.64 5.23
CA ASN A 143 11.00 -10.94 4.35
C ASN A 143 10.78 -10.25 2.99
N MET A 144 11.83 -9.67 2.40
CA MET A 144 11.72 -9.00 1.11
C MET A 144 11.64 -10.07 0.00
N VAL A 145 10.66 -9.92 -0.90
CA VAL A 145 10.35 -10.88 -1.97
C VAL A 145 10.33 -10.25 -3.37
N GLU A 146 10.45 -8.92 -3.45
CA GLU A 146 10.75 -8.20 -4.69
C GLU A 146 11.30 -6.79 -4.38
N SER A 147 12.05 -6.18 -5.31
CA SER A 147 12.28 -4.73 -5.27
C SER A 147 12.72 -4.14 -6.62
N GLU A 148 11.95 -3.15 -7.07
CA GLU A 148 12.11 -2.50 -8.38
C GLU A 148 12.65 -1.07 -8.32
N ARG A 149 13.58 -0.77 -9.24
CA ARG A 149 14.24 0.54 -9.38
C ARG A 149 13.58 1.48 -10.40
N SER A 150 12.56 1.03 -11.11
CA SER A 150 11.66 1.89 -11.87
C SER A 150 10.35 1.16 -12.18
N ILE A 151 9.25 1.59 -11.56
CA ILE A 151 7.90 1.11 -11.90
C ILE A 151 7.09 2.13 -12.70
N GLY A 152 7.71 3.24 -13.10
CA GLY A 152 7.11 4.34 -13.86
C GLY A 152 7.56 5.73 -13.38
N GLU A 153 7.01 6.80 -13.95
CA GLU A 153 7.32 8.19 -13.59
C GLU A 153 6.04 8.99 -13.32
N PHE A 154 6.06 9.88 -12.32
CA PHE A 154 4.89 10.71 -11.98
C PHE A 154 5.23 12.07 -11.37
N GLY A 155 4.19 12.82 -11.01
CA GLY A 155 4.29 14.16 -10.43
C GLY A 155 4.85 15.21 -11.39
N GLY A 156 5.58 16.17 -10.84
CA GLY A 156 6.13 17.33 -11.56
C GLY A 156 6.98 18.21 -10.63
N TYR A 157 7.77 19.13 -11.19
CA TYR A 157 8.78 19.92 -10.44
C TYR A 157 9.74 19.07 -9.57
N GLU A 158 10.10 17.87 -10.05
CA GLU A 158 10.89 16.85 -9.34
C GLU A 158 10.31 16.45 -7.98
N LYS A 159 8.97 16.37 -7.89
CA LYS A 159 8.24 15.90 -6.72
C LYS A 159 7.15 14.91 -7.11
N ALA A 160 6.93 13.93 -6.24
CA ALA A 160 5.76 13.07 -6.25
C ALA A 160 4.45 13.87 -6.09
N ASP A 161 3.34 13.31 -6.58
CA ASP A 161 2.01 13.82 -6.24
C ASP A 161 1.76 13.68 -4.72
N THR A 162 1.18 14.70 -4.08
CA THR A 162 0.95 14.70 -2.63
C THR A 162 -0.24 13.81 -2.29
N ILE A 163 -0.14 12.97 -1.27
CA ILE A 163 -1.27 12.12 -0.84
C ILE A 163 -2.39 12.99 -0.24
N ASP A 164 -3.66 12.66 -0.53
CA ASP A 164 -4.81 13.21 0.20
C ASP A 164 -5.15 12.28 1.37
N ASP A 165 -4.67 12.64 2.55
CA ASP A 165 -4.82 11.90 3.81
C ASP A 165 -6.28 11.76 4.30
N LYS A 166 -7.21 12.43 3.62
CA LYS A 166 -8.64 12.53 3.97
C LYS A 166 -9.51 11.49 3.27
N GLU A 167 -8.98 10.85 2.23
CA GLU A 167 -9.66 9.81 1.47
C GLU A 167 -8.84 8.51 1.59
N PRO A 168 -9.46 7.34 1.87
CA PRO A 168 -8.74 6.08 1.90
C PRO A 168 -8.34 5.65 0.49
N ALA A 169 -7.18 4.99 0.38
CA ALA A 169 -6.86 4.24 -0.83
C ALA A 169 -7.82 3.06 -1.01
N VAL A 170 -8.12 2.75 -2.28
CA VAL A 170 -9.04 1.67 -2.65
C VAL A 170 -8.27 0.67 -3.50
N SER A 171 -8.33 -0.62 -3.17
CA SER A 171 -7.76 -1.68 -4.00
C SER A 171 -8.74 -2.81 -4.26
N THR A 172 -8.43 -3.67 -5.23
CA THR A 172 -9.16 -4.89 -5.53
C THR A 172 -8.21 -5.97 -6.02
N THR A 173 -8.47 -7.23 -5.65
CA THR A 173 -7.73 -8.41 -6.12
C THR A 173 -8.63 -9.21 -7.06
N THR A 174 -8.14 -9.52 -8.25
CA THR A 174 -8.81 -10.35 -9.25
C THR A 174 -8.76 -11.84 -8.87
N PRO A 175 -9.62 -12.71 -9.44
CA PRO A 175 -9.57 -14.15 -9.22
C PRO A 175 -8.24 -14.81 -9.64
N ASP A 176 -7.53 -14.20 -10.59
CA ASP A 176 -6.26 -14.69 -11.13
C ASP A 176 -5.04 -14.04 -10.41
N GLY A 177 -5.27 -13.32 -9.31
CA GLY A 177 -4.22 -12.82 -8.39
C GLY A 177 -3.62 -11.45 -8.72
N GLN A 178 -4.03 -10.82 -9.83
CA GLN A 178 -3.67 -9.43 -10.12
C GLN A 178 -4.35 -8.47 -9.12
N ILE A 179 -3.68 -7.39 -8.71
CA ILE A 179 -4.26 -6.35 -7.83
C ILE A 179 -4.28 -5.01 -8.58
N VAL A 180 -5.30 -4.21 -8.38
CA VAL A 180 -5.31 -2.79 -8.77
C VAL A 180 -5.50 -1.93 -7.52
N LEU A 181 -4.63 -0.94 -7.35
CA LEU A 181 -4.59 0.00 -6.23
C LEU A 181 -4.82 1.43 -6.76
N ALA A 182 -5.61 2.21 -6.03
CA ALA A 182 -5.88 3.62 -6.31
C ALA A 182 -5.54 4.47 -5.08
N VAL A 183 -4.40 5.16 -5.11
CA VAL A 183 -3.93 6.06 -4.04
C VAL A 183 -4.51 7.47 -4.28
N PRO A 184 -5.25 8.08 -3.34
CA PRO A 184 -5.79 9.42 -3.51
C PRO A 184 -4.67 10.45 -3.39
N THR A 185 -4.50 11.27 -4.41
CA THR A 185 -3.45 12.29 -4.50
C THR A 185 -3.99 13.65 -4.90
N TRP A 186 -3.16 14.68 -4.76
CA TRP A 186 -3.39 16.04 -5.20
C TRP A 186 -2.09 16.80 -5.45
N TYR A 187 -2.18 17.86 -6.26
CA TYR A 187 -1.15 18.87 -6.39
C TYR A 187 -1.79 20.26 -6.54
N LEU A 188 -0.98 21.32 -6.44
CA LEU A 188 -1.43 22.71 -6.65
C LEU A 188 -0.97 23.21 -8.02
N ALA A 189 -1.91 23.72 -8.81
CA ALA A 189 -1.64 24.45 -10.04
C ALA A 189 -2.44 25.76 -10.02
N SER A 190 -1.75 26.91 -10.07
CA SER A 190 -2.36 28.25 -10.14
C SER A 190 -3.49 28.49 -9.12
N GLY A 191 -3.26 28.12 -7.85
CA GLY A 191 -4.25 28.25 -6.76
C GLY A 191 -5.42 27.25 -6.80
N THR A 192 -5.45 26.35 -7.78
CA THR A 192 -6.38 25.21 -7.82
C THR A 192 -5.69 23.96 -7.28
N ARG A 193 -6.31 23.29 -6.31
CA ARG A 193 -5.94 21.92 -5.90
C ARG A 193 -6.54 20.94 -6.92
N ILE A 194 -5.70 20.40 -7.79
CA ILE A 194 -6.07 19.29 -8.69
C ILE A 194 -6.02 18.00 -7.90
N LYS A 195 -7.02 17.13 -8.04
CA LYS A 195 -7.16 15.88 -7.30
C LYS A 195 -7.15 14.69 -8.27
N SER A 196 -6.42 13.64 -7.95
CA SER A 196 -6.26 12.44 -8.79
C SER A 196 -6.29 11.16 -7.96
N PHE A 197 -6.63 10.02 -8.53
CA PHE A 197 -6.17 8.73 -8.01
C PHE A 197 -4.95 8.32 -8.83
N SER A 198 -3.81 8.14 -8.16
CA SER A 198 -2.62 7.53 -8.75
C SER A 198 -2.83 6.02 -8.73
N LEU A 199 -2.91 5.42 -9.91
CA LEU A 199 -3.23 4.02 -10.09
C LEU A 199 -1.97 3.18 -10.18
N PHE A 200 -1.99 2.02 -9.54
CA PHE A 200 -0.93 1.02 -9.57
C PHE A 200 -1.55 -0.34 -9.88
N VAL A 201 -0.89 -1.11 -10.72
CA VAL A 201 -1.25 -2.50 -11.01
C VAL A 201 -0.16 -3.43 -10.49
N TYR A 202 -0.57 -4.52 -9.86
CA TYR A 202 0.30 -5.60 -9.42
C TYR A 202 -0.05 -6.88 -10.18
N GLN A 203 0.95 -7.55 -10.69
CA GLN A 203 0.86 -8.93 -11.14
C GLN A 203 2.21 -9.57 -10.94
N ARG A 204 2.31 -10.57 -10.06
CA ARG A 204 3.53 -11.36 -9.88
C ARG A 204 4.04 -11.84 -11.24
N THR A 205 5.17 -11.32 -11.68
CA THR A 205 5.77 -11.70 -12.96
C THR A 205 6.56 -12.99 -12.77
N ASN A 206 6.97 -13.58 -13.89
CA ASN A 206 8.07 -14.53 -13.86
C ASN A 206 9.25 -13.88 -14.56
N ALA A 207 10.20 -13.35 -13.79
CA ALA A 207 11.42 -12.72 -14.28
C ALA A 207 12.22 -13.58 -15.28
N SER A 208 12.02 -14.90 -15.32
CA SER A 208 12.61 -15.78 -16.34
C SER A 208 11.96 -15.67 -17.73
N SER A 209 10.92 -14.85 -17.91
CA SER A 209 10.17 -14.72 -19.16
C SER A 209 10.31 -13.36 -19.84
N ASN A 210 10.46 -12.29 -19.05
CA ASN A 210 10.86 -10.97 -19.52
C ASN A 210 11.56 -10.22 -18.36
N PRO A 211 12.82 -9.74 -18.50
CA PRO A 211 13.46 -8.92 -17.47
C PRO A 211 12.95 -7.47 -17.40
N ASP A 212 12.16 -7.02 -18.39
CA ASP A 212 11.56 -5.67 -18.43
C ASP A 212 10.12 -5.63 -17.87
N ASP A 213 9.62 -6.74 -17.29
CA ASP A 213 8.30 -6.82 -16.66
C ASP A 213 8.40 -6.84 -15.14
N THR A 214 8.07 -5.69 -14.54
CA THR A 214 8.08 -5.41 -13.12
C THR A 214 6.80 -5.91 -12.41
N ASP A 215 6.93 -6.38 -11.18
CA ASP A 215 5.82 -6.91 -10.35
C ASP A 215 4.71 -5.88 -10.10
N TRP A 216 5.12 -4.63 -9.86
CA TRP A 216 4.26 -3.45 -9.82
C TRP A 216 4.50 -2.56 -11.06
N THR A 217 3.45 -1.93 -11.57
CA THR A 217 3.56 -0.83 -12.55
C THR A 217 2.66 0.34 -12.14
N TYR A 218 3.17 1.56 -12.23
CA TYR A 218 2.36 2.78 -12.13
C TYR A 218 1.52 2.95 -13.41
N ALA A 219 0.21 2.83 -13.26
CA ALA A 219 -0.76 2.81 -14.34
C ALA A 219 -1.42 4.18 -14.63
N GLY A 220 -0.79 5.27 -14.19
CA GLY A 220 -1.20 6.66 -14.47
C GLY A 220 -2.17 7.26 -13.44
N ASN A 221 -2.52 8.54 -13.67
CA ASN A 221 -3.45 9.31 -12.84
C ASN A 221 -4.84 9.39 -13.49
N VAL A 222 -5.90 9.09 -12.74
CA VAL A 222 -7.30 9.37 -13.12
C VAL A 222 -7.89 10.47 -12.24
N SER A 223 -8.78 11.32 -12.75
CA SER A 223 -9.20 12.51 -12.00
C SER A 223 -10.12 12.19 -10.81
N ARG A 224 -9.85 12.83 -9.65
CA ARG A 224 -10.77 12.94 -8.50
C ARG A 224 -11.44 14.32 -8.43
N GLY A 225 -11.38 15.10 -9.51
CA GLY A 225 -11.89 16.47 -9.59
C GLY A 225 -10.87 17.53 -9.17
N ASN A 226 -11.35 18.71 -8.78
CA ASN A 226 -10.51 19.83 -8.38
C ASN A 226 -11.20 20.72 -7.34
N ASP A 227 -10.47 21.69 -6.82
CA ASP A 227 -10.96 22.70 -5.89
C ASP A 227 -10.20 24.01 -6.15
N ASN A 228 -10.89 25.01 -6.69
CA ASN A 228 -10.29 26.30 -7.06
C ASN A 228 -10.54 27.41 -6.02
N GLY A 229 -10.93 27.05 -4.79
CA GLY A 229 -11.34 27.98 -3.72
C GLY A 229 -10.34 29.09 -3.34
N ALA A 230 -9.08 29.02 -3.77
CA ALA A 230 -8.06 30.05 -3.56
C ALA A 230 -7.72 30.90 -4.81
N ALA A 231 -8.44 30.69 -5.92
CA ALA A 231 -8.22 31.36 -7.22
C ALA A 231 -9.55 31.62 -7.98
N CYS A 232 -10.65 31.73 -7.26
CA CYS A 232 -12.00 31.88 -7.81
C CYS A 232 -12.77 33.00 -7.10
N ASP A 233 -13.80 33.50 -7.77
CA ASP A 233 -14.77 34.42 -7.17
C ASP A 233 -16.15 33.75 -7.09
N ALA A 234 -16.92 34.09 -6.05
CA ALA A 234 -18.22 33.46 -5.79
C ALA A 234 -19.26 33.77 -6.89
N ASP A 235 -19.22 35.00 -7.43
CA ASP A 235 -20.20 35.48 -8.40
C ASP A 235 -19.91 35.02 -9.84
N GLY A 236 -18.66 34.72 -10.19
CA GLY A 236 -18.27 34.16 -11.50
C GLY A 236 -18.69 34.98 -12.73
N THR A 237 -18.84 36.30 -12.60
CA THR A 237 -19.31 37.18 -13.69
C THR A 237 -18.14 37.80 -14.47
N GLY A 238 -18.33 38.03 -15.78
CA GLY A 238 -17.31 38.64 -16.63
C GLY A 238 -16.09 37.73 -16.82
N ASN A 239 -14.90 38.24 -16.48
CA ASN A 239 -13.62 37.53 -16.65
C ASN A 239 -13.24 36.65 -15.44
N HIS A 240 -14.12 36.49 -14.44
CA HIS A 240 -13.82 35.85 -13.17
C HIS A 240 -14.17 34.35 -13.19
N VAL A 241 -13.27 33.50 -12.70
CA VAL A 241 -13.48 32.05 -12.66
C VAL A 241 -14.45 31.70 -11.52
N PRO A 242 -15.58 31.02 -11.78
CA PRO A 242 -16.54 30.67 -10.74
C PRO A 242 -15.96 29.63 -9.77
N CYS A 243 -16.26 29.78 -8.48
CA CYS A 243 -15.83 28.82 -7.46
C CYS A 243 -16.49 27.44 -7.63
N VAL A 244 -15.67 26.39 -7.67
CA VAL A 244 -16.07 24.99 -7.79
C VAL A 244 -15.32 24.11 -6.81
N THR A 245 -16.01 23.09 -6.30
CA THR A 245 -15.43 22.06 -5.45
C THR A 245 -15.96 20.71 -5.92
N GLY A 246 -15.06 19.96 -6.56
CA GLY A 246 -15.29 18.61 -7.03
C GLY A 246 -14.65 17.57 -6.11
N SER A 247 -15.28 16.41 -6.05
CA SER A 247 -14.68 15.16 -5.59
C SER A 247 -15.17 14.02 -6.49
N SER A 248 -14.72 12.79 -6.26
CA SER A 248 -15.30 11.62 -6.91
C SER A 248 -15.15 10.38 -6.03
N THR A 249 -15.98 9.36 -6.30
CA THR A 249 -15.77 8.02 -5.76
C THR A 249 -15.33 7.08 -6.87
N LEU A 250 -14.21 6.40 -6.66
CA LEU A 250 -13.69 5.35 -7.53
C LEU A 250 -14.29 4.00 -7.12
N THR A 251 -14.63 3.19 -8.12
CA THR A 251 -15.12 1.81 -7.96
C THR A 251 -14.49 0.91 -9.01
N PHE A 252 -14.09 -0.29 -8.63
CA PHE A 252 -13.63 -1.31 -9.58
C PHE A 252 -14.83 -2.12 -10.08
N VAL A 253 -14.96 -2.23 -11.40
CA VAL A 253 -16.00 -3.01 -12.06
C VAL A 253 -15.34 -4.23 -12.70
N SER A 254 -15.61 -5.40 -12.13
CA SER A 254 -15.08 -6.66 -12.63
C SER A 254 -15.42 -6.86 -14.11
N THR A 255 -14.41 -7.31 -14.84
CA THR A 255 -14.44 -7.80 -16.21
C THR A 255 -14.50 -9.34 -16.20
N ASP A 256 -14.40 -9.97 -17.37
CA ASP A 256 -14.17 -11.43 -17.44
C ASP A 256 -12.82 -11.79 -16.79
N ARG A 257 -12.70 -13.02 -16.27
CA ARG A 257 -11.67 -13.42 -15.28
C ARG A 257 -10.20 -13.05 -15.55
N ARG A 258 -9.80 -12.85 -16.81
CA ARG A 258 -8.42 -12.56 -17.25
C ARG A 258 -8.17 -11.12 -17.68
N ASP A 259 -9.18 -10.27 -17.67
CA ASP A 259 -9.07 -8.85 -18.00
C ASP A 259 -8.89 -8.02 -16.73
N TRP A 260 -8.00 -7.03 -16.78
CA TRP A 260 -7.87 -6.01 -15.73
C TRP A 260 -9.21 -5.30 -15.47
N PRO A 261 -9.62 -5.11 -14.20
CA PRO A 261 -10.92 -4.54 -13.88
C PRO A 261 -11.05 -3.10 -14.38
N ARG A 262 -12.24 -2.72 -14.83
CA ARG A 262 -12.52 -1.34 -15.20
C ARG A 262 -12.49 -0.44 -13.97
N VAL A 263 -11.85 0.71 -14.09
CA VAL A 263 -11.90 1.76 -13.06
C VAL A 263 -13.04 2.71 -13.42
N ARG A 264 -14.09 2.73 -12.59
CA ARG A 264 -15.26 3.62 -12.77
C ARG A 264 -15.22 4.74 -11.74
N VAL A 265 -15.09 5.96 -12.22
CA VAL A 265 -15.05 7.18 -11.43
C VAL A 265 -16.40 7.90 -11.52
N ALA A 266 -17.07 8.11 -10.39
CA ALA A 266 -18.32 8.87 -10.30
C ALA A 266 -18.07 10.23 -9.65
N MET A 267 -18.11 11.30 -10.45
CA MET A 267 -17.87 12.68 -10.02
C MET A 267 -19.01 13.22 -9.13
N LYS A 268 -18.66 14.12 -8.20
CA LYS A 268 -19.57 14.71 -7.20
C LYS A 268 -19.22 16.18 -6.97
N GLY A 269 -20.22 16.96 -6.55
CA GLY A 269 -20.06 18.40 -6.30
C GLY A 269 -20.16 19.21 -7.60
N THR A 270 -19.25 20.16 -7.78
CA THR A 270 -19.24 21.08 -8.94
C THR A 270 -17.88 21.12 -9.63
N GLY A 271 -17.88 21.50 -10.90
CA GLY A 271 -16.68 21.64 -11.72
C GLY A 271 -16.90 22.59 -12.89
N ILE A 272 -15.88 22.76 -13.72
CA ILE A 272 -15.94 23.58 -14.94
C ILE A 272 -16.20 22.68 -16.15
N ASP A 273 -16.97 23.17 -17.13
CA ASP A 273 -17.22 22.50 -18.41
C ASP A 273 -16.31 22.99 -19.55
N HIS A 274 -16.49 22.44 -20.76
CA HIS A 274 -15.69 22.80 -21.94
C HIS A 274 -15.93 24.24 -22.45
N ALA A 275 -16.97 24.93 -21.98
CA ALA A 275 -17.26 26.34 -22.27
C ALA A 275 -16.80 27.27 -21.13
N GLY A 276 -16.05 26.76 -20.15
CA GLY A 276 -15.59 27.51 -18.98
C GLY A 276 -16.68 27.78 -17.94
N GLN A 277 -17.88 27.20 -18.10
CA GLN A 277 -19.00 27.45 -17.21
C GLN A 277 -19.02 26.48 -16.03
N LYS A 278 -19.60 26.92 -14.90
CA LYS A 278 -19.79 26.08 -13.71
C LYS A 278 -20.94 25.09 -13.95
N LYS A 279 -20.64 23.80 -13.83
CA LYS A 279 -21.62 22.70 -13.81
C LYS A 279 -21.65 22.00 -12.45
N THR A 280 -22.80 21.39 -12.15
CA THR A 280 -22.95 20.38 -11.10
C THR A 280 -22.73 19.01 -11.73
N TYR A 281 -21.88 18.17 -11.12
CA TYR A 281 -21.63 16.82 -11.63
C TYR A 281 -22.83 15.89 -11.38
N GLY A 282 -23.17 15.06 -12.37
CA GLY A 282 -24.26 14.08 -12.30
C GLY A 282 -23.90 12.74 -12.94
N ALA A 283 -24.93 11.92 -13.22
CA ALA A 283 -24.74 10.57 -13.76
C ALA A 283 -24.08 10.52 -15.15
N ALA A 284 -24.14 11.62 -15.91
CA ALA A 284 -23.46 11.77 -17.21
C ALA A 284 -21.96 12.08 -17.07
N ASP A 285 -21.49 12.48 -15.89
CA ASP A 285 -20.08 12.77 -15.59
C ASP A 285 -19.34 11.56 -14.99
N VAL A 286 -19.91 10.36 -15.15
CA VAL A 286 -19.27 9.09 -14.78
C VAL A 286 -18.30 8.71 -15.89
N VAL A 287 -17.01 8.56 -15.56
CA VAL A 287 -15.98 8.13 -16.50
C VAL A 287 -15.56 6.70 -16.17
N GLU A 288 -15.55 5.82 -17.17
CA GLU A 288 -14.90 4.52 -17.08
C GLU A 288 -13.51 4.57 -17.73
N TYR A 289 -12.54 3.90 -17.12
CA TYR A 289 -11.20 3.72 -17.62
C TYR A 289 -10.89 2.22 -17.78
N ARG A 290 -10.07 1.90 -18.78
CA ARG A 290 -9.60 0.53 -19.09
C ARG A 290 -8.08 0.52 -19.12
N PHE A 291 -7.47 -0.52 -18.57
CA PHE A 291 -6.03 -0.72 -18.69
C PHE A 291 -5.67 -1.03 -20.15
N ASN A 292 -4.73 -0.29 -20.73
CA ASN A 292 -4.19 -0.55 -22.06
C ASN A 292 -2.84 -1.28 -21.91
N PRO A 293 -2.75 -2.58 -22.25
CA PRO A 293 -1.54 -3.37 -22.04
C PRO A 293 -0.36 -2.97 -22.95
N LYS A 294 -0.56 -2.07 -23.93
CA LYS A 294 0.52 -1.54 -24.78
C LYS A 294 1.21 -0.31 -24.18
N THR A 295 0.47 0.47 -23.39
CA THR A 295 0.96 1.70 -22.74
C THR A 295 1.13 1.52 -21.23
N LYS A 296 0.75 0.34 -20.69
CA LYS A 296 0.71 -0.04 -19.27
C LYS A 296 -0.04 0.97 -18.37
N VAL A 297 -1.00 1.73 -18.90
CA VAL A 297 -1.79 2.74 -18.15
C VAL A 297 -3.29 2.58 -18.32
N TYR A 298 -4.07 3.15 -17.40
CA TYR A 298 -5.52 3.26 -17.48
C TYR A 298 -5.95 4.45 -18.36
N GLU A 299 -6.54 4.14 -19.50
CA GLU A 299 -7.04 5.12 -20.46
C GLU A 299 -8.57 5.26 -20.37
N ALA A 300 -9.08 6.48 -20.53
CA ALA A 300 -10.52 6.72 -20.52
C ALA A 300 -11.19 5.96 -21.69
N ALA A 301 -12.23 5.18 -21.38
CA ALA A 301 -12.96 4.41 -22.38
C ALA A 301 -13.69 5.38 -23.33
N LYS A 302 -13.47 5.21 -24.64
CA LYS A 302 -14.19 5.96 -25.66
C LYS A 302 -15.66 5.54 -25.67
N THR A 303 -16.55 6.50 -25.42
CA THR A 303 -17.99 6.44 -25.63
C THR A 303 -18.34 6.53 -27.10
#